data_AF-A0A9X1HDL3-F1
#
_entry.id   AF-A0A9X1HDL3-F1
#
_cell.length_a   1.000
_cell.length_b   1.000
_cell.length_c   1.000
_cell.angle_alpha   90.00
_cell.angle_beta   90.00
_cell.angle_gamma   90.00
#
_symmetry.space_group_name_H-M   'P 1'
#
loop_
_entity.id
_entity.type
_entity.pdbx_description
1 polymer ?
#
loop_
_entity_poly.entity_id
_entity_poly.type
_entity_poly.pdbx_seq_one_letter_code
_entity_poly.pdbx_strand_id
1 'polypeptide(L)'
;MLLQKPIWHKRLSNIDLKQQPNQLDDKYVNNGFHIYKSSWGDLRKVLNPHFATIFSGNSLYSKHQDKDKLDKIVENWNSGIALIPPMLIHLPDNTLFPADGKHRMKAAFIGDRSEIYFILFDIDLLSINKYFKPELVE
;
A
#
# COMPACT_ATOMS: atom_id res chain seq x y z
N MET A 1 15.76 -11.69 -12.00
CA MET A 1 15.25 -10.34 -12.31
C MET A 1 15.52 -9.46 -11.11
N LEU A 2 16.37 -8.44 -11.24
CA LEU A 2 16.57 -7.44 -10.19
C LEU A 2 15.42 -6.44 -10.28
N LEU A 3 14.60 -6.38 -9.24
CA LEU A 3 13.59 -5.32 -9.11
C LEU A 3 14.32 -4.02 -8.78
N GLN A 4 14.04 -2.96 -9.54
CA GLN A 4 14.54 -1.62 -9.20
C GLN A 4 13.86 -1.11 -7.91
N LYS A 5 14.16 0.11 -7.46
CA LYS A 5 13.46 0.79 -6.35
C LYS A 5 12.10 1.34 -6.82
N PRO A 6 11.00 1.24 -6.04
CA PRO A 6 9.68 1.63 -6.52
C PRO A 6 9.56 3.12 -6.66
N ILE A 7 8.99 3.53 -7.79
CA ILE A 7 8.56 4.90 -8.02
C ILE A 7 7.10 4.96 -7.55
N TRP A 8 6.83 5.84 -6.59
CA TRP A 8 5.49 6.02 -6.03
C TRP A 8 4.89 7.33 -6.51
N HIS A 9 3.57 7.33 -6.75
CA HIS A 9 2.84 8.58 -6.77
C HIS A 9 2.87 9.20 -5.36
N LYS A 10 3.33 10.44 -5.30
CA LYS A 10 3.41 11.25 -4.06
C LYS A 10 2.38 12.38 -4.01
N ARG A 11 1.66 12.62 -5.11
CA ARG A 11 0.66 13.69 -5.22
C ARG A 11 -0.72 13.11 -5.45
N LEU A 12 -1.70 13.57 -4.67
CA LEU A 12 -3.10 13.15 -4.74
C LEU A 12 -3.72 13.42 -6.11
N SER A 13 -3.35 14.54 -6.77
CA SER A 13 -3.84 14.91 -8.10
C SER A 13 -3.57 13.88 -9.19
N ASN A 14 -2.65 12.95 -8.95
CA ASN A 14 -2.25 11.92 -9.89
C ASN A 14 -2.92 10.57 -9.59
N ILE A 15 -3.84 10.52 -8.62
CA ILE A 15 -4.51 9.30 -8.17
C ILE A 15 -6.01 9.43 -8.44
N ASP A 16 -6.49 8.68 -9.43
CA ASP A 16 -7.93 8.54 -9.67
C ASP A 16 -8.47 7.37 -8.83
N LEU A 17 -9.15 7.68 -7.73
CA LEU A 17 -9.80 6.68 -6.87
C LEU A 17 -10.85 5.85 -7.63
N LYS A 18 -11.46 6.39 -8.69
CA LYS A 18 -12.52 5.71 -9.45
C LYS A 18 -12.00 4.54 -10.29
N GLN A 19 -10.69 4.48 -10.53
CA GLN A 19 -10.06 3.39 -11.26
C GLN A 19 -9.71 2.19 -10.38
N GLN A 20 -9.99 2.26 -9.07
CA GLN A 20 -9.72 1.16 -8.17
C GLN A 20 -10.79 0.06 -8.28
N PRO A 21 -10.39 -1.22 -8.29
CA PRO A 21 -11.26 -2.34 -8.63
C PRO A 21 -12.32 -2.66 -7.55
N ASN A 22 -12.18 -2.10 -6.35
CA ASN A 22 -13.11 -2.30 -5.24
C ASN A 22 -13.80 -0.98 -4.91
N GLN A 23 -15.13 -0.99 -4.89
CA GLN A 23 -15.93 0.14 -4.44
C GLN A 23 -15.62 0.39 -2.96
N LEU A 24 -14.93 1.49 -2.67
CA LEU A 24 -14.77 1.97 -1.30
C LEU A 24 -16.13 2.44 -0.77
N ASP A 25 -16.39 2.21 0.52
CA ASP A 25 -17.56 2.78 1.17
C ASP A 25 -17.59 4.30 1.00
N ASP A 26 -18.78 4.88 0.84
CA ASP A 26 -18.99 6.32 0.65
C ASP A 26 -18.32 7.17 1.74
N LYS A 27 -18.21 6.65 2.96
CA LYS A 27 -17.50 7.34 4.06
C LYS A 27 -16.04 7.64 3.72
N TYR A 28 -15.36 6.80 2.93
CA TYR A 28 -13.98 7.01 2.54
C TYR A 28 -13.86 7.96 1.35
N VAL A 29 -14.82 7.89 0.41
CA VAL A 29 -14.87 8.78 -0.75
C VAL A 29 -15.16 10.22 -0.32
N ASN A 30 -16.02 10.41 0.68
CA ASN A 30 -16.52 11.73 1.08
C ASN A 30 -15.64 12.47 2.09
N ASN A 31 -14.70 11.80 2.77
CA ASN A 31 -13.91 12.40 3.86
C ASN A 31 -12.44 12.68 3.52
N GLY A 32 -12.02 12.49 2.26
CA GLY A 32 -10.65 12.77 1.85
C GLY A 32 -9.64 11.70 2.28
N PHE A 33 -8.44 11.82 1.72
CA PHE A 33 -7.33 10.91 1.96
C PHE A 33 -5.99 11.62 1.70
N HIS A 34 -4.94 11.14 2.36
CA HIS A 34 -3.58 11.62 2.17
C HIS A 34 -2.61 10.46 1.95
N ILE A 35 -1.45 10.78 1.37
CA ILE A 35 -0.36 9.82 1.19
C ILE A 35 0.57 9.94 2.38
N TYR A 36 0.94 8.81 2.94
CA TYR A 36 1.86 8.68 4.05
C TYR A 36 3.01 7.75 3.69
N LYS A 37 4.10 7.84 4.45
CA LYS A 37 5.20 6.89 4.39
C LYS A 37 5.60 6.38 5.77
N SER A 38 6.20 5.20 5.80
CA SER A 38 6.74 4.56 7.00
C SER A 38 7.80 3.54 6.60
N SER A 39 8.59 3.09 7.59
CA SER A 39 9.35 1.85 7.45
C SER A 39 8.41 0.65 7.27
N TRP A 40 8.86 -0.37 6.54
CA TRP A 40 8.15 -1.65 6.46
C TRP A 40 8.03 -2.34 7.82
N GLY A 41 9.04 -2.16 8.69
CA GLY A 41 9.06 -2.75 10.03
C GLY A 41 7.94 -2.21 10.91
N ASP A 42 7.66 -0.92 10.86
CA ASP A 42 6.59 -0.31 11.64
C ASP A 42 5.22 -0.62 11.05
N LEU A 43 5.08 -0.56 9.72
CA LEU A 43 3.83 -0.94 9.06
C LEU A 43 3.46 -2.41 9.38
N ARG A 44 4.44 -3.33 9.41
CA ARG A 44 4.21 -4.74 9.72
C ARG A 44 3.64 -4.96 11.13
N LYS A 45 3.99 -4.13 12.12
CA LYS A 45 3.50 -4.26 13.50
C LYS A 45 2.00 -3.96 13.62
N VAL A 46 1.48 -3.15 12.71
CA VAL A 46 0.10 -2.63 12.77
C VAL A 46 -0.80 -3.19 11.67
N LEU A 47 -0.25 -3.89 10.68
CA LEU A 47 -1.04 -4.59 9.68
C LEU A 47 -1.78 -5.77 10.30
N ASN A 48 -2.98 -6.03 9.77
CA ASN A 48 -3.75 -7.20 10.12
C ASN A 48 -2.87 -8.47 9.97
N PRO A 49 -2.85 -9.38 10.96
CA PRO A 49 -1.90 -10.50 10.99
C PRO A 49 -1.91 -11.37 9.74
N HIS A 50 -3.07 -11.52 9.09
CA HIS A 50 -3.17 -12.27 7.83
C HIS A 50 -2.31 -11.63 6.73
N PHE A 51 -2.29 -10.30 6.64
CA PHE A 51 -1.53 -9.56 5.62
C PHE A 51 -0.10 -9.23 6.04
N ALA A 52 0.22 -9.26 7.33
CA ALA A 52 1.61 -9.17 7.79
C ALA A 52 2.49 -10.29 7.22
N THR A 53 1.89 -11.41 6.79
CA THR A 53 2.58 -12.51 6.10
C THR A 53 3.07 -12.14 4.70
N ILE A 54 2.58 -11.07 4.07
CA ILE A 54 3.07 -10.60 2.76
C ILE A 54 4.61 -10.38 2.79
N PHE A 55 5.15 -10.00 3.96
CA PHE A 55 6.56 -9.69 4.18
C PHE A 55 7.43 -10.88 4.61
N SER A 56 6.88 -12.09 4.76
CA SER A 56 7.66 -13.25 5.21
C SER A 56 8.44 -13.94 4.10
N GLY A 57 8.09 -13.70 2.83
CA GLY A 57 8.70 -14.36 1.67
C GLY A 57 9.60 -13.44 0.84
N ASN A 58 10.73 -14.00 0.39
CA ASN A 58 11.66 -13.34 -0.55
C ASN A 58 11.29 -13.55 -2.03
N SER A 59 10.32 -14.42 -2.32
CA SER A 59 9.85 -14.65 -3.70
C SER A 59 8.75 -13.67 -4.07
N LEU A 60 8.83 -13.13 -5.29
CA LEU A 60 7.78 -12.31 -5.90
C LEU A 60 6.55 -13.15 -6.21
N TYR A 61 6.76 -14.36 -6.73
CA TYR A 61 5.69 -15.27 -7.09
C TYR A 61 5.51 -16.32 -5.99
N SER A 62 4.26 -16.54 -5.59
CA SER A 62 3.86 -17.71 -4.81
C SER A 62 2.85 -18.53 -5.60
N LYS A 63 2.66 -19.81 -5.21
CA LYS A 63 1.82 -20.79 -5.91
C LYS A 63 0.37 -20.34 -6.14
N HIS A 64 -0.11 -19.36 -5.38
CA HIS A 64 -1.51 -18.88 -5.40
C HIS A 64 -1.65 -17.42 -5.81
N GLN A 65 -0.59 -16.78 -6.32
CA GLN A 65 -0.64 -15.38 -6.75
C GLN A 65 -0.92 -15.26 -8.25
N ASP A 66 -1.62 -14.18 -8.60
CA ASP A 66 -1.90 -13.77 -9.97
C ASP A 66 -0.60 -13.26 -10.60
N LYS A 67 0.12 -14.19 -11.24
CA LYS A 67 1.41 -13.93 -11.89
C LYS A 67 1.30 -12.80 -12.92
N ASP A 68 0.23 -12.78 -13.71
CA ASP A 68 0.05 -11.79 -14.77
C ASP A 68 -0.13 -10.37 -14.19
N LYS A 69 -0.81 -10.23 -13.05
CA LYS A 69 -0.90 -8.94 -12.34
C LYS A 69 0.45 -8.48 -11.78
N LEU A 70 1.22 -9.40 -11.20
CA LEU A 70 2.55 -9.08 -10.70
C LEU A 70 3.49 -8.69 -11.83
N ASP A 71 3.47 -9.42 -12.95
CA ASP A 71 4.27 -9.13 -14.13
C ASP A 71 3.97 -7.72 -14.65
N LYS A 72 2.68 -7.36 -14.81
CA LYS A 72 2.29 -6.00 -15.21
C LYS A 72 2.74 -4.91 -14.24
N ILE A 73 2.66 -5.16 -12.93
CA ILE A 73 3.13 -4.20 -11.92
C ILE A 73 4.63 -3.96 -12.09
N VAL A 74 5.39 -5.04 -12.28
CA VAL A 74 6.84 -4.97 -12.46
C VAL A 74 7.22 -4.33 -13.78
N GLU A 75 6.52 -4.63 -14.87
CA GLU A 75 6.74 -4.03 -16.19
C GLU A 75 6.49 -2.52 -16.17
N ASN A 76 5.35 -2.07 -15.63
CA ASN A 76 5.01 -0.66 -15.52
C ASN A 76 6.08 0.09 -14.71
N TRP A 77 6.46 -0.48 -13.57
CA TRP A 77 7.50 0.08 -12.72
C TRP A 77 8.85 0.17 -13.43
N ASN A 78 9.33 -0.93 -14.02
CA ASN A 78 10.61 -0.92 -14.75
C ASN A 78 10.61 0.03 -15.95
N SER A 79 9.42 0.37 -16.47
CA SER A 79 9.23 1.37 -17.53
C SER A 79 9.17 2.82 -17.01
N GLY A 80 9.41 3.05 -15.71
CA GLY A 80 9.41 4.37 -15.10
C GLY A 80 8.02 4.89 -14.69
N ILE A 81 6.98 4.07 -14.79
CA ILE A 81 5.61 4.45 -14.39
C ILE A 81 5.49 4.35 -12.88
N ALA A 82 5.05 5.45 -12.27
CA ALA A 82 4.81 5.50 -10.83
C ALA A 82 3.65 4.58 -10.42
N LEU A 83 3.81 3.88 -9.31
CA LEU A 83 2.77 3.06 -8.71
C LEU A 83 1.88 3.90 -7.81
N ILE A 84 0.57 3.65 -7.88
CA ILE A 84 -0.38 4.19 -6.90
C ILE A 84 -0.13 3.49 -5.56
N PRO A 85 0.10 4.23 -4.46
CA PRO A 85 0.26 3.63 -3.13
C PRO A 85 -0.94 2.74 -2.76
N PRO A 86 -0.73 1.62 -2.04
CA PRO A 86 -1.83 0.80 -1.50
C PRO A 86 -2.68 1.61 -0.52
N MET A 87 -3.98 1.30 -0.48
CA MET A 87 -4.93 1.92 0.46
C MET A 87 -5.07 1.05 1.70
N LEU A 88 -4.89 1.66 2.86
CA LEU A 88 -5.05 1.00 4.14
C LEU A 88 -6.25 1.59 4.88
N ILE A 89 -7.13 0.73 5.37
CA ILE A 89 -8.28 1.10 6.20
C ILE A 89 -8.03 0.66 7.64
N HIS A 90 -8.53 1.44 8.59
CA HIS A 90 -8.50 1.06 10.01
C HIS A 90 -9.60 0.04 10.31
N LEU A 91 -9.24 -0.99 11.06
CA LEU A 91 -10.18 -1.97 11.60
C LEU A 91 -10.40 -1.75 13.10
N PRO A 92 -11.56 -2.16 13.66
CA PRO A 92 -11.88 -1.98 15.09
C PRO A 92 -10.88 -2.63 16.07
N ASP A 93 -10.10 -3.61 15.60
CA ASP A 93 -9.07 -4.30 16.38
C ASP A 93 -7.72 -3.52 16.44
N ASN A 94 -7.71 -2.26 16.00
CA ASN A 94 -6.52 -1.41 15.87
C ASN A 94 -5.47 -1.97 14.89
N THR A 95 -5.92 -2.70 13.87
CA THR A 95 -5.06 -3.10 12.76
C THR A 95 -5.38 -2.31 11.49
N LEU A 96 -4.43 -2.32 10.55
CA LEU A 96 -4.61 -1.80 9.21
C LEU A 96 -4.87 -2.95 8.24
N PHE A 97 -5.86 -2.77 7.38
CA PHE A 97 -6.21 -3.72 6.33
C PHE A 97 -5.93 -3.11 4.94
N PRO A 98 -5.20 -3.81 4.06
CA PRO A 98 -4.97 -3.34 2.70
C PRO A 98 -6.22 -3.58 1.83
N ALA A 99 -7.09 -2.56 1.77
CA ALA A 99 -8.28 -2.57 0.92
C ALA A 99 -7.92 -2.80 -0.55
N ASP A 100 -6.79 -2.22 -0.99
CA ASP A 100 -6.23 -2.38 -2.32
C ASP A 100 -4.68 -2.47 -2.30
N GLY A 101 -4.07 -2.86 -3.41
CA GLY A 101 -2.63 -2.70 -3.62
C GLY A 101 -1.77 -3.81 -3.03
N LYS A 102 -2.37 -4.92 -2.59
CA LYS A 102 -1.67 -6.09 -2.01
C LYS A 102 -0.51 -6.60 -2.90
N HIS A 103 -0.73 -6.69 -4.21
CA HIS A 103 0.32 -7.09 -5.16
C HIS A 103 1.43 -6.02 -5.27
N ARG A 104 1.06 -4.74 -5.25
CA ARG A 104 2.03 -3.62 -5.27
C ARG A 104 2.87 -3.60 -3.99
N MET A 105 2.27 -3.86 -2.82
CA MET A 105 2.99 -4.03 -1.57
C MET A 105 4.00 -5.18 -1.65
N LYS A 106 3.61 -6.33 -2.20
CA LYS A 106 4.51 -7.48 -2.35
C LYS A 106 5.70 -7.16 -3.25
N ALA A 107 5.44 -6.60 -4.43
CA ALA A 107 6.49 -6.21 -5.37
C ALA A 107 7.41 -5.14 -4.76
N ALA A 108 6.83 -4.13 -4.12
CA ALA A 108 7.57 -3.04 -3.49
C ALA A 108 8.49 -3.53 -2.37
N PHE A 109 8.01 -4.41 -1.48
CA PHE A 109 8.83 -4.96 -0.41
C PHE A 109 10.06 -5.72 -0.93
N ILE A 110 9.96 -6.35 -2.11
CA ILE A 110 11.07 -7.07 -2.70
C ILE A 110 12.06 -6.12 -3.38
N GLY A 111 11.57 -5.06 -4.05
CA GLY A 111 12.42 -4.07 -4.72
C GLY A 111 13.05 -3.05 -3.77
N ASP A 112 12.39 -2.70 -2.68
CA ASP A 112 12.91 -1.79 -1.65
C ASP A 112 12.34 -2.11 -0.26
N ARG A 113 13.25 -2.46 0.67
CA ARG A 113 12.92 -2.81 2.06
C ARG A 113 13.05 -1.65 3.04
N SER A 114 13.44 -0.47 2.57
CA SER A 114 13.61 0.69 3.44
C SER A 114 12.27 1.32 3.83
N GLU A 115 11.47 1.69 2.83
CA GLU A 115 10.28 2.50 3.01
C GLU A 115 9.12 2.01 2.14
N ILE A 116 7.90 2.30 2.61
CA ILE A 116 6.66 2.15 1.85
C ILE A 116 5.85 3.43 1.93
N TYR A 117 5.19 3.75 0.82
CA TYR A 117 4.16 4.78 0.71
C TYR A 117 2.79 4.11 0.70
N PHE A 118 1.79 4.72 1.32
CA PHE A 118 0.41 4.20 1.36
C PHE A 118 -0.58 5.35 1.55
N ILE A 119 -1.84 5.09 1.21
CA ILE A 119 -2.95 6.01 1.41
C ILE A 119 -3.64 5.66 2.72
N LEU A 120 -3.89 6.70 3.54
CA LEU A 120 -4.80 6.64 4.68
C LEU A 120 -5.94 7.63 4.47
N PHE A 121 -7.11 7.28 5.01
CA PHE A 121 -8.30 8.11 4.96
C PHE A 121 -8.43 8.97 6.20
N ASP A 122 -8.84 10.23 6.02
CA ASP A 122 -8.79 11.22 7.10
C ASP A 122 -9.70 10.85 8.28
N ILE A 123 -10.81 10.16 7.97
CA ILE A 123 -11.77 9.64 8.97
C ILE A 123 -11.12 8.66 9.96
N ASP A 124 -10.08 7.94 9.54
CA ASP A 124 -9.42 6.92 10.36
C ASP A 124 -8.17 7.48 11.09
N LEU A 125 -7.65 8.64 10.68
CA LEU A 125 -6.35 9.17 11.14
C LEU A 125 -6.28 9.38 12.66
N LEU A 126 -7.35 9.89 13.27
CA LEU A 126 -7.39 10.12 14.72
C LEU A 126 -7.23 8.81 15.51
N SER A 127 -7.80 7.71 15.01
CA SER A 127 -7.67 6.40 15.62
C SER A 127 -6.29 5.80 15.36
N ILE A 128 -5.82 5.87 14.11
CA ILE A 128 -4.52 5.34 13.69
C ILE A 128 -3.38 5.99 14.50
N ASN A 129 -3.39 7.32 14.67
CA ASN A 129 -2.34 8.06 15.36
C ASN A 129 -2.12 7.69 16.84
N LYS A 130 -3.05 6.93 17.43
CA LYS A 130 -2.90 6.39 18.79
C LYS A 130 -1.89 5.26 18.88
N TYR A 131 -1.68 4.52 17.79
CA TYR A 131 -0.84 3.31 17.78
C TYR A 131 0.13 3.23 16.60
N PHE A 132 -0.02 4.10 15.59
CA PHE A 132 0.83 4.18 14.42
C PHE A 132 0.98 5.63 13.98
N LYS A 133 2.21 6.14 13.85
CA LYS A 133 2.50 7.54 13.51
C LYS A 133 3.26 7.61 12.19
N PRO A 134 2.60 7.43 11.04
CA PRO A 134 3.27 7.53 9.76
C PRO A 134 3.56 8.99 9.39
N GLU A 135 4.54 9.23 8.54
CA GLU A 135 4.93 10.57 8.08
C GLU A 135 4.05 10.98 6.89
N LEU A 136 3.46 12.17 6.94
CA LEU A 136 2.70 12.75 5.82
C LEU A 136 3.63 13.04 4.65
N VAL A 137 3.19 12.73 3.43
CA VAL A 137 3.88 13.06 2.19
C VAL A 137 3.16 14.24 1.55
N GLU A 138 3.85 15.39 1.48
CA GLU A 138 3.38 16.63 0.84
C GLU A 138 3.29 16.54 -0.69
#